data_AF-W7X7N8-F1
#
_entry.id   AF-W7X7N8-F1
#
_cell.length_a   1.000
_cell.length_b   1.000
_cell.length_c   1.000
_cell.angle_alpha   90.00
_cell.angle_beta   90.00
_cell.angle_gamma   90.00
#
_symmetry.space_group_name_H-M   'P 1'
#
loop_
_entity.id
_entity.type
_entity.pdbx_description
1 polymer ?
#
loop_
_entity_poly.entity_id
_entity_poly.type
_entity_poly.pdbx_seq_one_letter_code
_entity_poly.pdbx_strand_id
1 'polypeptide(L)'
;MRQASKEFIDSLTVFHQKLEASGLMLGIKIGFLATPFVMWFILNLFGLNSALKFAIMSITIAILALIYATHILVEIMKSKPGSDEMQRMALYIQEGSEGFFLAQYGTIFKLSFFFCVIIMLIYYFREPPQLQSSNKSGDSSKLVITSTATSIFSGISFILGAVCSAFSGYSGMWVSVRANVRTTSAASRCYDEAINIAFKGGYFAAAINIALAIMGISTIFLMQYFYYRAVLPKPEMVIEIIDQIPLLIIGFGFGASFVAMFAQLGGGIYTKAADVGADLIGKVESNIPEDDHRNPAVIADLVGDNVGDCAGQAADLFESISAEIISAMILGATLAHEAKFSLSVKVSFMFFPLAVHCLDLFASTVGMHFVRTKKGLPEYDASYGKLEDPLDVMKKGYRVSMLVGIIGFMGLCYMFLNPEKYPNAWLNFAFCGMIGVVVSYLFIEVTQYYTDYNYSPVKNIVYASKTGHATNVIAGLSTGLESTGIPILIITVGLLTSHYFGEQTGILNSEGKKIGGLFGTAIATMGMFCTGVFVLSMSGFGPIADNAGGIAELSEQPAEIRKITDVLDAVGNVTKANTKGYSVGSAKFSLLFIIQCLHR
;
A
#
# COMPACT_ATOMS: atom_id res chain seq x y z
N MET A 1 15.08 12.47 21.78
CA MET A 1 14.32 12.28 20.54
C MET A 1 14.16 13.55 19.73
N ARG A 2 13.70 14.69 20.29
CA ARG A 2 13.59 15.99 19.57
C ARG A 2 14.89 16.49 18.92
N GLN A 3 15.99 16.53 19.68
CA GLN A 3 17.29 16.96 19.16
C GLN A 3 17.80 16.01 18.06
N ALA A 4 17.66 14.69 18.26
CA ALA A 4 17.98 13.69 17.25
C ALA A 4 17.10 13.77 15.99
N SER A 5 15.80 14.11 16.10
CA SER A 5 14.93 14.31 14.94
C SER A 5 15.32 15.57 14.17
N LYS A 6 15.71 16.65 14.86
CA LYS A 6 16.15 17.88 14.22
C LYS A 6 17.50 17.70 13.53
N GLU A 7 18.46 17.08 14.21
CA GLU A 7 19.75 16.67 13.64
C GLU A 7 19.58 15.71 12.45
N PHE A 8 18.62 14.78 12.52
CA PHE A 8 18.29 13.90 11.40
C PHE A 8 17.75 14.68 10.20
N ILE A 9 16.79 15.59 10.41
CA ILE A 9 16.23 16.44 9.34
C ILE A 9 17.30 17.36 8.74
N ASP A 10 18.14 17.96 9.57
CA ASP A 10 19.23 18.83 9.14
C ASP A 10 20.28 18.03 8.34
N SER A 11 20.64 16.84 8.81
CA SER A 11 21.51 15.89 8.10
C SER A 11 20.91 15.46 6.77
N LEU A 12 19.60 15.14 6.74
CA LEU A 12 18.87 14.78 5.52
C LEU A 12 18.86 15.93 4.52
N THR A 13 18.66 17.15 5.01
CA THR A 13 18.59 18.37 4.19
C THR A 13 19.97 18.71 3.61
N VAL A 14 21.03 18.57 4.41
CA VAL A 14 22.42 18.74 3.95
C VAL A 14 22.79 17.64 2.94
N PHE A 15 22.41 16.38 3.20
CA PHE A 15 22.61 15.28 2.25
C PHE A 15 21.87 15.53 0.93
N HIS A 16 20.62 16.01 1.02
CA HIS A 16 19.81 16.36 -0.13
C HIS A 16 20.41 17.53 -0.93
N GLN A 17 20.87 18.58 -0.26
CA GLN A 17 21.57 19.70 -0.92
C GLN A 17 22.86 19.25 -1.60
N LYS A 18 23.61 18.31 -1.01
CA LYS A 18 24.77 17.69 -1.66
C LYS A 18 24.38 16.86 -2.89
N LEU A 19 23.26 16.15 -2.84
CA LEU A 19 22.72 15.40 -3.97
C LEU A 19 22.20 16.31 -5.10
N GLU A 20 21.57 17.45 -4.78
CA GLU A 20 21.16 18.46 -5.75
C GLU A 20 22.38 19.15 -6.38
N ALA A 21 23.34 19.58 -5.55
CA ALA A 21 24.54 20.28 -6.01
C ALA A 21 25.48 19.41 -6.88
N SER A 22 25.44 18.08 -6.71
CA SER A 22 26.21 17.14 -7.53
C SER A 22 25.53 16.78 -8.86
N GLY A 23 24.32 17.29 -9.13
CA GLY A 23 23.51 16.90 -10.30
C GLY A 23 22.94 15.47 -10.22
N LEU A 24 23.27 14.72 -9.15
CA LEU A 24 22.83 13.34 -8.95
C LEU A 24 21.31 13.26 -8.77
N MET A 25 20.65 14.29 -8.23
CA MET A 25 19.19 14.35 -8.14
C MET A 25 18.51 14.40 -9.52
N LEU A 26 19.11 15.08 -10.50
CA LEU A 26 18.61 15.03 -11.88
C LEU A 26 18.79 13.61 -12.44
N GLY A 27 19.92 12.97 -12.13
CA GLY A 27 20.19 11.56 -12.42
C GLY A 27 19.27 10.58 -11.71
N ILE A 28 18.79 10.87 -10.49
CA ILE A 28 17.82 10.04 -9.74
C ILE A 28 16.41 10.27 -10.28
N LYS A 29 16.03 11.50 -10.63
CA LYS A 29 14.74 11.80 -11.27
C LYS A 29 14.66 11.11 -12.64
N ILE A 30 15.67 11.30 -13.49
CA ILE A 30 15.77 10.64 -14.80
C ILE A 30 15.95 9.13 -14.62
N GLY A 31 16.74 8.70 -13.63
CA GLY A 31 17.01 7.31 -13.29
C GLY A 31 15.74 6.58 -12.92
N PHE A 32 14.95 7.11 -11.98
CA PHE A 32 13.64 6.60 -11.58
C PHE A 32 12.65 6.56 -12.75
N LEU A 33 12.69 7.56 -13.64
CA LEU A 33 11.87 7.64 -14.86
C LEU A 33 12.31 6.67 -15.97
N ALA A 34 13.59 6.31 -16.04
CA ALA A 34 14.16 5.43 -17.07
C ALA A 34 14.42 3.99 -16.56
N THR A 35 14.24 3.73 -15.27
CA THR A 35 14.81 2.55 -14.60
C THR A 35 14.35 1.19 -15.08
N PRO A 36 13.05 0.92 -15.33
CA PRO A 36 12.62 -0.44 -15.66
C PRO A 36 13.31 -1.00 -16.90
N PHE A 37 13.50 -0.14 -17.92
CA PHE A 37 14.12 -0.51 -19.19
C PHE A 37 15.64 -0.50 -19.14
N VAL A 38 16.25 0.50 -18.48
CA VAL A 38 17.71 0.61 -18.35
C VAL A 38 18.28 -0.50 -17.47
N MET A 39 17.60 -0.85 -16.38
CA MET A 39 18.06 -1.90 -15.46
C MET A 39 17.96 -3.30 -16.09
N TRP A 40 16.89 -3.56 -16.85
CA TRP A 40 16.73 -4.81 -17.60
C TRP A 40 17.85 -5.01 -18.63
N PHE A 41 18.25 -3.93 -19.31
CA PHE A 41 19.38 -3.95 -20.25
C PHE A 41 20.73 -4.18 -19.55
N ILE A 42 20.99 -3.48 -18.45
CA ILE A 42 22.24 -3.63 -17.68
C ILE A 42 22.38 -5.03 -17.09
N LEU A 43 21.32 -5.59 -16.51
CA LEU A 43 21.37 -6.92 -15.89
C LEU A 43 21.55 -8.05 -16.93
N ASN A 44 21.13 -7.84 -18.18
CA ASN A 44 21.40 -8.77 -19.26
C ASN A 44 22.89 -8.86 -19.64
N LEU A 45 23.69 -7.83 -19.35
CA LEU A 45 25.14 -7.84 -19.60
C LEU A 45 25.92 -8.71 -18.61
N PHE A 46 25.40 -8.96 -17.40
CA PHE A 46 26.12 -9.67 -16.32
C PHE A 46 25.94 -11.20 -16.33
N GLY A 47 25.21 -11.78 -17.30
CA GLY A 47 25.08 -13.24 -17.42
C GLY A 47 24.41 -13.95 -16.22
N LEU A 48 23.73 -13.22 -15.33
CA LEU A 48 23.09 -13.76 -14.13
C LEU A 48 21.90 -14.66 -14.46
N ASN A 49 21.56 -15.59 -13.56
CA ASN A 49 20.38 -16.44 -13.72
C ASN A 49 19.09 -15.60 -13.61
N SER A 50 18.02 -15.99 -14.32
CA SER A 50 16.81 -15.16 -14.49
C SER A 50 16.19 -14.73 -13.16
N ALA A 51 16.15 -15.63 -12.16
CA ALA A 51 15.59 -15.31 -10.84
C ALA A 51 16.40 -14.27 -10.09
N LEU A 52 17.73 -14.36 -10.15
CA LEU A 52 18.62 -13.41 -9.51
C LEU A 52 18.51 -12.03 -10.16
N LYS A 53 18.40 -11.98 -11.50
CA LYS A 53 18.16 -10.74 -12.24
C LYS A 53 16.89 -10.03 -11.74
N PHE A 54 15.76 -10.74 -11.67
CA PHE A 54 14.50 -10.13 -11.26
C PHE A 54 14.48 -9.70 -9.80
N ALA A 55 15.03 -10.51 -8.89
CA ALA A 55 15.11 -10.14 -7.48
C ALA A 55 15.98 -8.89 -7.25
N ILE A 56 17.17 -8.83 -7.89
CA ILE A 56 18.07 -7.66 -7.79
C ILE A 56 17.44 -6.43 -8.44
N MET A 57 16.78 -6.59 -9.58
CA MET A 57 16.05 -5.50 -10.25
C MET A 57 14.97 -4.91 -9.33
N SER A 58 14.17 -5.77 -8.71
CA SER A 58 13.07 -5.38 -7.82
C SER A 58 13.59 -4.62 -6.59
N ILE A 59 14.67 -5.11 -5.97
CA ILE A 59 15.32 -4.42 -4.85
C ILE A 59 15.87 -3.05 -5.28
N THR A 60 16.53 -2.99 -6.43
CA THR A 60 17.10 -1.72 -6.89
C THR A 60 16.00 -0.68 -7.18
N ILE A 61 14.88 -1.09 -7.78
CA ILE A 61 13.72 -0.20 -7.99
C ILE A 61 13.13 0.25 -6.65
N ALA A 62 12.98 -0.66 -5.68
CA ALA A 62 12.51 -0.32 -4.34
C ALA A 62 13.44 0.69 -3.64
N ILE A 63 14.77 0.52 -3.74
CA ILE A 63 15.74 1.47 -3.19
C ILE A 63 15.58 2.85 -3.85
N LEU A 64 15.45 2.91 -5.17
CA LEU A 64 15.26 4.17 -5.88
C LEU A 64 13.93 4.84 -5.50
N ALA A 65 12.88 4.06 -5.29
CA ALA A 65 11.61 4.56 -4.78
C ALA A 65 11.74 5.13 -3.37
N LEU A 66 12.48 4.48 -2.47
CA LEU A 66 12.77 5.01 -1.13
C LEU A 66 13.57 6.31 -1.17
N ILE A 67 14.56 6.41 -2.07
CA ILE A 67 15.32 7.65 -2.28
C ILE A 67 14.39 8.76 -2.80
N TYR A 68 13.52 8.44 -3.75
CA TYR A 68 12.55 9.40 -4.29
C TYR A 68 11.52 9.83 -3.24
N ALA A 69 11.00 8.91 -2.43
CA ALA A 69 10.12 9.22 -1.30
C ALA A 69 10.84 10.16 -0.31
N THR A 70 12.12 9.89 -0.01
CA THR A 70 12.95 10.78 0.82
C THR A 70 13.08 12.19 0.22
N HIS A 71 13.17 12.31 -1.10
CA HIS A 71 13.15 13.61 -1.77
C HIS A 71 11.82 14.35 -1.57
N ILE A 72 10.68 13.65 -1.73
CA ILE A 72 9.35 14.21 -1.47
C ILE A 72 9.21 14.65 -0.01
N LEU A 73 9.76 13.87 0.92
CA LEU A 73 9.81 14.27 2.32
C LEU A 73 10.57 15.60 2.50
N VAL A 74 11.74 15.75 1.87
CA VAL A 74 12.50 17.02 1.96
C VAL A 74 11.71 18.18 1.37
N GLU A 75 10.96 17.96 0.27
CA GLU A 75 10.07 19.00 -0.28
C GLU A 75 8.99 19.42 0.71
N ILE A 76 8.37 18.47 1.41
CA ILE A 76 7.40 18.77 2.49
C ILE A 76 8.10 19.56 3.60
N MET A 77 9.27 19.12 4.04
CA MET A 77 9.98 19.75 5.16
C MET A 77 10.46 21.17 4.87
N LYS A 78 10.72 21.50 3.58
CA LYS A 78 11.04 22.86 3.11
C LYS A 78 9.84 23.82 3.22
N SER A 79 8.60 23.32 3.26
CA SER A 79 7.41 24.16 3.45
C SER A 79 7.36 24.74 4.86
N LYS A 80 6.90 25.99 4.98
CA LYS A 80 6.86 26.72 6.24
C LYS A 80 5.85 26.09 7.21
N PRO A 81 6.21 25.87 8.49
CA PRO A 81 5.34 25.23 9.47
C PRO A 81 4.32 26.18 10.13
N GLY A 82 4.10 27.39 9.59
CA GLY A 82 3.08 28.32 10.10
C GLY A 82 3.50 29.16 11.32
N SER A 83 2.51 29.68 12.04
CA SER A 83 2.69 30.53 13.23
C SER A 83 3.28 29.73 14.40
N ASP A 84 3.78 30.43 15.42
CA ASP A 84 4.33 29.77 16.62
C ASP A 84 3.25 28.97 17.37
N GLU A 85 2.00 29.44 17.37
CA GLU A 85 0.88 28.72 17.97
C GLU A 85 0.50 27.45 17.19
N MET A 86 0.48 27.49 15.85
CA MET A 86 0.30 26.29 15.04
C MET A 86 1.37 25.24 15.35
N GLN A 87 2.64 25.67 15.43
CA GLN A 87 3.77 24.80 15.74
C GLN A 87 3.66 24.21 17.14
N ARG A 88 3.18 25.00 18.11
CA ARG A 88 2.96 24.54 19.48
C ARG A 88 1.88 23.47 19.56
N MET A 89 0.75 23.65 18.86
CA MET A 89 -0.32 22.64 18.83
C MET A 89 0.14 21.35 18.15
N ALA A 90 0.82 21.47 17.01
CA ALA A 90 1.40 20.33 16.30
C ALA A 90 2.41 19.55 17.17
N LEU A 91 3.16 20.24 18.04
CA LEU A 91 4.11 19.63 18.96
C LEU A 91 3.42 18.72 20.00
N TYR A 92 2.27 19.13 20.53
CA TYR A 92 1.51 18.32 21.48
C TYR A 92 0.95 17.06 20.81
N ILE A 93 0.42 17.20 19.60
CA ILE A 93 -0.05 16.07 18.79
C ILE A 93 1.12 15.13 18.48
N GLN A 94 2.30 15.67 18.17
CA GLN A 94 3.49 14.88 17.93
C GLN A 94 3.92 14.07 19.16
N GLU A 95 3.99 14.70 20.33
CA GLU A 95 4.39 14.02 21.57
C GLU A 95 3.40 12.92 21.96
N GLY A 96 2.09 13.19 21.83
CA GLY A 96 1.05 12.20 22.09
C GLY A 96 1.15 11.01 21.14
N SER A 97 1.35 11.27 19.85
CA SER A 97 1.46 10.24 18.81
C SER A 97 2.71 9.37 19.02
N GLU A 98 3.88 9.97 19.25
CA GLU A 98 5.12 9.24 19.52
C GLU A 98 5.03 8.43 20.84
N GLY A 99 4.42 9.00 21.88
CA GLY A 99 4.22 8.33 23.16
C GLY A 99 3.33 7.10 23.05
N PHE A 100 2.17 7.23 22.39
CA PHE A 100 1.27 6.10 22.15
C PHE A 100 1.93 5.03 21.28
N PHE A 101 2.61 5.44 20.20
CA PHE A 101 3.32 4.52 19.30
C PHE A 101 4.33 3.67 20.07
N LEU A 102 5.16 4.28 20.92
CA LEU A 102 6.15 3.55 21.73
C LEU A 102 5.50 2.52 22.67
N ALA A 103 4.37 2.87 23.30
CA ALA A 103 3.67 1.96 24.19
C ALA A 103 3.06 0.77 23.43
N GLN A 104 2.36 1.05 22.33
CA GLN A 104 1.70 0.03 21.50
C GLN A 104 2.73 -0.89 20.84
N TYR A 105 3.68 -0.33 20.10
CA TYR A 105 4.68 -1.12 19.37
C TYR A 105 5.68 -1.82 20.30
N GLY A 106 5.97 -1.26 21.47
CA GLY A 106 6.75 -1.95 22.49
C GLY A 106 6.07 -3.22 23.00
N THR A 107 4.74 -3.24 23.03
CA THR A 107 3.95 -4.43 23.39
C THR A 107 3.88 -5.41 22.21
N ILE A 108 3.59 -4.92 21.01
CA ILE A 108 3.54 -5.73 19.79
C ILE A 108 4.89 -6.45 19.59
N PHE A 109 6.01 -5.76 19.75
CA PHE A 109 7.35 -6.35 19.60
C PHE A 109 7.58 -7.56 20.53
N LYS A 110 7.19 -7.44 21.81
CA LYS A 110 7.31 -8.54 22.78
C LYS A 110 6.45 -9.74 22.37
N LEU A 111 5.23 -9.49 21.92
CA LEU A 111 4.32 -10.53 21.44
C LEU A 111 4.84 -11.17 20.15
N SER A 112 5.34 -10.39 19.19
CA SER A 112 5.94 -10.90 17.95
C SER A 112 7.12 -11.82 18.24
N PHE A 113 8.00 -11.46 19.17
CA PHE A 113 9.11 -12.34 19.55
C PHE A 113 8.63 -13.67 20.15
N PHE A 114 7.63 -13.61 21.04
CA PHE A 114 7.03 -14.81 21.60
C PHE A 114 6.40 -15.72 20.52
N PHE A 115 5.63 -15.14 19.60
CA PHE A 115 5.03 -15.89 18.49
C PHE A 115 6.06 -16.41 17.49
N CYS A 116 7.16 -15.69 17.25
CA CYS A 116 8.26 -16.18 16.43
C CYS A 116 8.82 -17.51 16.97
N VAL A 117 9.04 -17.59 18.29
CA VAL A 117 9.52 -18.83 18.93
C VAL A 117 8.50 -19.96 18.75
N ILE A 118 7.19 -19.67 18.90
CA ILE A 118 6.13 -20.66 18.67
C ILE A 118 6.13 -21.15 17.22
N ILE A 119 6.20 -20.25 16.24
CA ILE A 119 6.27 -20.60 14.81
C ILE A 119 7.50 -21.48 14.55
N MET A 120 8.66 -21.09 15.06
CA MET A 120 9.88 -21.89 14.91
C MET A 120 9.71 -23.29 15.49
N LEU A 121 9.11 -23.44 16.68
CA LEU A 121 8.84 -24.75 17.28
C LEU A 121 7.86 -25.57 16.44
N ILE A 122 6.76 -24.98 15.95
CA ILE A 122 5.80 -25.66 15.09
C ILE A 122 6.47 -26.19 13.83
N TYR A 123 7.26 -25.36 13.14
CA TYR A 123 7.95 -25.76 11.91
C TYR A 123 9.12 -26.72 12.17
N TYR A 124 9.68 -26.74 13.37
CA TYR A 124 10.70 -27.71 13.77
C TYR A 124 10.12 -29.11 13.94
N PHE A 125 8.93 -29.22 14.54
CA PHE A 125 8.22 -30.50 14.72
C PHE A 125 7.41 -30.93 13.50
N ARG A 126 7.16 -30.03 12.54
CA ARG A 126 6.51 -30.34 11.27
C ARG A 126 7.43 -31.17 10.40
N GLU A 127 6.91 -32.25 9.80
CA GLU A 127 7.64 -32.98 8.79
C GLU A 127 8.00 -32.05 7.61
N PRO A 128 9.28 -32.00 7.20
CA PRO A 128 9.67 -31.11 6.13
C PRO A 128 8.99 -31.52 4.82
N PRO A 129 8.71 -30.54 3.92
CA PRO A 129 8.21 -30.86 2.60
C PRO A 129 9.18 -31.82 1.90
N GLN A 130 8.68 -33.02 1.55
CA GLN A 130 9.48 -34.05 0.87
C GLN A 130 9.52 -33.74 -0.63
N LEU A 131 10.68 -33.30 -1.12
CA LEU A 131 10.88 -33.10 -2.56
C LEU A 131 11.28 -34.42 -3.21
N GLN A 132 10.40 -34.95 -4.06
CA GLN A 132 10.74 -35.98 -5.02
C GLN A 132 11.42 -35.34 -6.23
N SER A 133 12.76 -35.38 -6.30
CA SER A 133 13.46 -35.11 -7.55
C SER A 133 13.37 -36.37 -8.42
N SER A 134 12.64 -36.28 -9.53
CA SER A 134 12.58 -37.35 -10.54
C SER A 134 13.77 -37.19 -11.48
N ASN A 135 14.89 -37.83 -11.15
CA ASN A 135 16.00 -37.96 -12.09
C ASN A 135 15.56 -38.77 -13.32
N LYS A 136 15.94 -38.32 -14.53
CA LYS A 136 15.83 -39.10 -15.79
C LYS A 136 16.65 -40.40 -15.81
N SER A 137 17.33 -40.72 -14.71
CA SER A 137 18.27 -41.84 -14.56
C SER A 137 17.95 -42.72 -13.35
N GLY A 138 16.66 -42.95 -13.05
CA GLY A 138 16.19 -44.03 -12.17
C GLY A 138 16.57 -43.96 -10.68
N ASP A 139 17.44 -43.04 -10.28
CA ASP A 139 17.87 -42.86 -8.89
C ASP A 139 17.10 -41.71 -8.24
N SER A 140 16.15 -42.05 -7.37
CA SER A 140 15.27 -41.09 -6.68
C SER A 140 16.00 -40.51 -5.46
N SER A 141 16.94 -39.60 -5.69
CA SER A 141 17.57 -38.85 -4.60
C SER A 141 16.54 -37.88 -3.99
N LYS A 142 15.96 -38.27 -2.86
CA LYS A 142 15.06 -37.42 -2.05
C LYS A 142 15.83 -36.21 -1.55
N LEU A 143 15.44 -35.02 -2.00
CA LEU A 143 16.01 -33.78 -1.47
C LEU A 143 15.22 -33.42 -0.21
N VAL A 144 15.78 -33.69 0.96
CA VAL A 144 15.14 -33.34 2.23
C VAL A 144 15.56 -31.92 2.60
N ILE A 145 14.66 -30.94 2.47
CA ILE A 145 14.84 -29.65 3.14
C ILE A 145 14.82 -29.95 4.64
N THR A 146 15.89 -29.61 5.37
CA THR A 146 15.94 -29.89 6.82
C THR A 146 14.83 -29.12 7.55
N SER A 147 14.08 -29.77 8.44
CA SER A 147 13.05 -29.12 9.27
C SER A 147 13.59 -27.91 10.04
N THR A 148 14.84 -27.99 10.49
CA THR A 148 15.58 -26.89 11.12
C THR A 148 15.73 -25.66 10.22
N ALA A 149 16.01 -25.84 8.94
CA ALA A 149 16.14 -24.73 8.00
C ALA A 149 14.79 -24.05 7.77
N THR A 150 13.74 -24.83 7.53
CA THR A 150 12.36 -24.33 7.37
C THR A 150 11.90 -23.57 8.61
N SER A 151 12.20 -24.07 9.81
CA SER A 151 11.92 -23.41 11.08
C SER A 151 12.57 -22.05 11.18
N ILE A 152 13.89 -21.97 10.94
CA ILE A 152 14.66 -20.72 11.02
C ILE A 152 14.18 -19.71 9.96
N PHE A 153 13.98 -20.14 8.71
CA PHE A 153 13.51 -19.24 7.65
C PHE A 153 12.11 -18.72 7.90
N SER A 154 11.20 -19.55 8.43
CA SER A 154 9.85 -19.11 8.77
C SER A 154 9.87 -18.07 9.90
N GLY A 155 10.70 -18.28 10.93
CA GLY A 155 10.90 -17.32 12.02
C GLY A 155 11.53 -16.00 11.57
N ILE A 156 12.60 -16.05 10.77
CA ILE A 156 13.23 -14.86 10.19
C ILE A 156 12.25 -14.10 9.30
N SER A 157 11.50 -14.82 8.45
CA SER A 157 10.51 -14.20 7.58
C SER A 157 9.43 -13.50 8.39
N PHE A 158 8.92 -14.14 9.44
CA PHE A 158 7.96 -13.54 10.37
C PHE A 158 8.47 -12.26 11.03
N ILE A 159 9.66 -12.30 11.63
CA ILE A 159 10.23 -11.12 12.28
C ILE A 159 10.50 -10.01 11.27
N LEU A 160 11.02 -10.32 10.09
CA LEU A 160 11.26 -9.31 9.07
C LEU A 160 9.95 -8.66 8.61
N GLY A 161 8.89 -9.45 8.38
CA GLY A 161 7.56 -8.93 8.05
C GLY A 161 6.99 -8.02 9.15
N ALA A 162 7.12 -8.43 10.41
CA ALA A 162 6.70 -7.63 11.56
C ALA A 162 7.48 -6.31 11.66
N VAL A 163 8.80 -6.34 11.47
CA VAL A 163 9.64 -5.13 11.52
C VAL A 163 9.32 -4.19 10.36
N CYS A 164 9.15 -4.71 9.14
CA CYS A 164 8.79 -3.89 7.98
C CYS A 164 7.39 -3.27 8.12
N SER A 165 6.40 -4.02 8.63
CA SER A 165 5.06 -3.50 8.91
C SER A 165 5.10 -2.39 9.95
N ALA A 166 5.85 -2.58 11.04
CA ALA A 166 6.02 -1.56 12.06
C ALA A 166 6.72 -0.30 11.56
N PHE A 167 7.74 -0.47 10.72
CA PHE A 167 8.46 0.65 10.11
C PHE A 167 7.58 1.41 9.10
N SER A 168 6.72 0.71 8.36
CA SER A 168 5.70 1.31 7.48
C SER A 168 4.73 2.19 8.28
N GLY A 169 4.15 1.64 9.35
CA GLY A 169 3.25 2.37 10.26
C GLY A 169 3.90 3.59 10.89
N TYR A 170 5.12 3.45 11.39
CA TYR A 170 5.89 4.55 11.97
C TYR A 170 6.17 5.66 10.95
N SER A 171 6.63 5.29 9.75
CA SER A 171 6.99 6.25 8.70
C SER A 171 5.77 7.07 8.25
N GLY A 172 4.59 6.43 8.14
CA GLY A 172 3.33 7.09 7.84
C GLY A 172 2.95 8.11 8.91
N MET A 173 2.89 7.70 10.17
CA MET A 173 2.62 8.62 11.30
C MET A 173 3.62 9.78 11.35
N TRP A 174 4.91 9.47 11.20
CA TRP A 174 5.99 10.45 11.32
C TRP A 174 5.89 11.57 10.28
N VAL A 175 5.53 11.23 9.03
CA VAL A 175 5.30 12.23 7.98
C VAL A 175 4.00 12.99 8.20
N SER A 176 2.90 12.32 8.60
CA SER A 176 1.59 12.95 8.77
C SER A 176 1.62 14.06 9.81
N VAL A 177 2.23 13.80 10.97
CA VAL A 177 2.41 14.77 12.07
C VAL A 177 3.28 15.98 11.67
N ARG A 178 4.08 15.88 10.61
CA ARG A 178 4.88 17.00 10.09
C ARG A 178 4.21 17.69 8.91
N ALA A 179 3.39 16.97 8.17
CA ALA A 179 2.64 17.45 7.02
C ALA A 179 1.38 18.22 7.44
N ASN A 180 0.72 17.85 8.53
CA ASN A 180 -0.52 18.49 9.02
C ASN A 180 -0.34 20.00 9.25
N VAL A 181 0.62 20.43 10.06
CA VAL A 181 0.87 21.85 10.38
C VAL A 181 1.28 22.66 9.16
N ARG A 182 1.98 22.02 8.22
CA ARG A 182 2.38 22.63 6.94
C ARG A 182 1.21 22.75 5.98
N THR A 183 0.27 21.81 6.03
CA THR A 183 -0.99 21.85 5.29
C THR A 183 -1.86 22.98 5.83
N THR A 184 -1.98 23.13 7.16
CA THR A 184 -2.66 24.28 7.79
C THR A 184 -2.03 25.61 7.37
N SER A 185 -0.70 25.71 7.43
CA SER A 185 0.02 26.92 7.01
C SER A 185 -0.07 27.20 5.51
N ALA A 186 -0.22 26.17 4.67
CA ALA A 186 -0.40 26.33 3.24
C ALA A 186 -1.83 26.74 2.90
N ALA A 187 -2.82 26.25 3.64
CA ALA A 187 -4.23 26.62 3.46
C ALA A 187 -4.46 28.14 3.62
N SER A 188 -3.65 28.82 4.45
CA SER A 188 -3.70 30.29 4.59
C SER A 188 -3.04 31.08 3.45
N ARG A 189 -2.32 30.42 2.53
CA ARG A 189 -1.51 31.08 1.49
C ARG A 189 -1.91 30.66 0.07
N CYS A 190 -2.13 29.38 -0.15
CA CYS A 190 -2.38 28.82 -1.46
C CYS A 190 -3.09 27.46 -1.35
N TYR A 191 -4.27 27.35 -1.96
CA TYR A 191 -5.05 26.10 -1.95
C TYR A 191 -4.31 24.94 -2.61
N ASP A 192 -3.61 25.21 -3.73
CA ASP A 192 -2.78 24.23 -4.42
C ASP A 192 -1.65 23.69 -3.53
N GLU A 193 -1.03 24.55 -2.73
CA GLU A 193 0.06 24.17 -1.83
C GLU A 193 -0.46 23.25 -0.72
N ALA A 194 -1.66 23.52 -0.18
CA ALA A 194 -2.28 22.68 0.84
C ALA A 194 -2.58 21.27 0.33
N ILE A 195 -3.24 21.15 -0.83
CA ILE A 195 -3.53 19.86 -1.47
C ILE A 195 -2.23 19.10 -1.76
N ASN A 196 -1.24 19.77 -2.34
CA ASN A 196 0.03 19.14 -2.70
C ASN A 196 0.79 18.63 -1.47
N ILE A 197 0.85 19.38 -0.37
CA ILE A 197 1.56 18.95 0.84
C ILE A 197 0.86 17.72 1.45
N ALA A 198 -0.47 17.78 1.61
CA ALA A 198 -1.23 16.68 2.17
C ALA A 198 -1.13 15.41 1.29
N PHE A 199 -1.29 15.55 -0.03
CA PHE A 199 -1.19 14.42 -0.96
C PHE A 199 0.22 13.83 -1.01
N LYS A 200 1.26 14.68 -1.02
CA LYS A 200 2.66 14.22 -0.97
C LYS A 200 2.99 13.49 0.33
N GLY A 201 2.39 13.90 1.45
CA GLY A 201 2.49 13.19 2.73
C GLY A 201 1.92 11.77 2.63
N GLY A 202 0.72 11.63 2.07
CA GLY A 202 0.13 10.32 1.77
C GLY A 202 0.96 9.48 0.79
N TYR A 203 1.48 10.10 -0.27
CA TYR A 203 2.36 9.43 -1.24
C TYR A 203 3.64 8.90 -0.61
N PHE A 204 4.28 9.66 0.28
CA PHE A 204 5.47 9.20 1.00
C PHE A 204 5.18 7.91 1.78
N ALA A 205 4.07 7.88 2.53
CA ALA A 205 3.66 6.70 3.28
C ALA A 205 3.40 5.50 2.36
N ALA A 206 2.65 5.69 1.28
CA ALA A 206 2.33 4.65 0.30
C ALA A 206 3.57 4.10 -0.43
N ALA A 207 4.49 4.98 -0.85
CA ALA A 207 5.70 4.60 -1.56
C ALA A 207 6.66 3.81 -0.65
N ILE A 208 6.83 4.22 0.61
CA ILE A 208 7.61 3.46 1.59
C ILE A 208 7.00 2.08 1.79
N ASN A 209 5.68 2.01 1.98
CA ASN A 209 4.97 0.78 2.23
C ASN A 209 5.24 -0.27 1.14
N ILE A 210 4.98 0.09 -0.13
CA ILE A 210 5.19 -0.81 -1.27
C ILE A 210 6.67 -1.12 -1.50
N ALA A 211 7.57 -0.14 -1.35
CA ALA A 211 9.01 -0.38 -1.51
C ALA A 211 9.55 -1.36 -0.45
N LEU A 212 9.10 -1.25 0.80
CA LEU A 212 9.47 -2.18 1.87
C LEU A 212 8.93 -3.59 1.60
N ALA A 213 7.71 -3.73 1.07
CA ALA A 213 7.14 -5.03 0.74
C ALA A 213 7.96 -5.72 -0.36
N ILE A 214 8.24 -5.01 -1.46
CA ILE A 214 9.08 -5.50 -2.57
C ILE A 214 10.47 -5.89 -2.06
N MET A 215 11.10 -5.01 -1.28
CA MET A 215 12.46 -5.21 -0.77
C MET A 215 12.51 -6.38 0.23
N GLY A 216 11.55 -6.48 1.16
CA GLY A 216 11.47 -7.53 2.16
C GLY A 216 11.29 -8.91 1.53
N ILE A 217 10.30 -9.05 0.64
CA ILE A 217 10.03 -10.30 -0.09
C ILE A 217 11.24 -10.71 -0.94
N SER A 218 11.82 -9.77 -1.69
CA SER A 218 12.98 -10.04 -2.55
C SER A 218 14.23 -10.40 -1.74
N THR A 219 14.43 -9.78 -0.57
CA THR A 219 15.58 -10.05 0.32
C THR A 219 15.48 -11.44 0.92
N ILE A 220 14.30 -11.83 1.42
CA ILE A 220 14.08 -13.19 1.94
C ILE A 220 14.28 -14.22 0.81
N PHE A 221 13.74 -13.95 -0.38
CA PHE A 221 13.93 -14.81 -1.54
C PHE A 221 15.43 -15.03 -1.84
N LEU A 222 16.22 -13.95 -1.90
CA LEU A 222 17.67 -14.04 -2.13
C LEU A 222 18.39 -14.78 -1.01
N MET A 223 18.05 -14.51 0.25
CA MET A 223 18.64 -15.17 1.41
C MET A 223 18.43 -16.69 1.34
N GLN A 224 17.22 -17.14 1.02
CA GLN A 224 16.90 -18.55 0.84
C GLN A 224 17.61 -19.14 -0.38
N TYR A 225 17.60 -18.42 -1.51
CA TYR A 225 18.29 -18.85 -2.73
C TYR A 225 19.78 -19.10 -2.50
N PHE A 226 20.49 -18.18 -1.83
CA PHE A 226 21.92 -18.34 -1.55
C PHE A 226 22.20 -19.43 -0.51
N TYR A 227 21.35 -19.57 0.51
CA TYR A 227 21.50 -20.63 1.50
C TYR A 227 21.37 -22.01 0.86
N TYR A 228 20.30 -22.26 0.09
CA TYR A 228 20.13 -23.54 -0.57
C TYR A 228 21.23 -23.78 -1.61
N ARG A 229 21.74 -22.74 -2.27
CA ARG A 229 22.91 -22.87 -3.16
C ARG A 229 24.17 -23.34 -2.45
N ALA A 230 24.37 -22.95 -1.20
CA ALA A 230 25.54 -23.31 -0.41
C ALA A 230 25.42 -24.69 0.24
N VAL A 231 24.21 -25.11 0.63
CA VAL A 231 23.97 -26.35 1.38
C VAL A 231 23.75 -27.56 0.47
N LEU A 232 23.23 -27.35 -0.75
CA LEU A 232 22.93 -28.46 -1.65
C LEU A 232 24.20 -29.11 -2.24
N PRO A 233 24.22 -30.46 -2.40
CA PRO A 233 25.38 -31.18 -2.93
C PRO A 233 25.81 -30.73 -4.33
N LYS A 234 24.85 -30.27 -5.13
CA LYS A 234 25.08 -29.65 -6.45
C LYS A 234 24.38 -28.28 -6.46
N PRO A 235 25.12 -27.17 -6.67
CA PRO A 235 24.54 -25.82 -6.68
C PRO A 235 23.42 -25.61 -7.72
N GLU A 236 23.41 -26.43 -8.78
CA GLU A 236 22.41 -26.39 -9.83
C GLU A 236 21.04 -26.90 -9.37
N MET A 237 20.96 -27.68 -8.29
CA MET A 237 19.68 -28.20 -7.77
C MET A 237 18.77 -27.12 -7.16
N VAL A 238 19.30 -25.94 -6.84
CA VAL A 238 18.49 -24.79 -6.35
C VAL A 238 17.39 -24.41 -7.34
N ILE A 239 17.68 -24.62 -8.62
CA ILE A 239 16.76 -24.37 -9.73
C ILE A 239 15.50 -25.24 -9.63
N GLU A 240 15.61 -26.45 -9.09
CA GLU A 240 14.49 -27.40 -8.96
C GLU A 240 13.57 -27.06 -7.79
N ILE A 241 14.04 -26.31 -6.80
CA ILE A 241 13.27 -25.92 -5.60
C ILE A 241 12.76 -24.48 -5.65
N ILE A 242 13.03 -23.75 -6.74
CA ILE A 242 12.81 -22.31 -6.80
C ILE A 242 11.33 -21.92 -6.68
N ASP A 243 10.44 -22.80 -7.13
CA ASP A 243 8.98 -22.64 -7.06
C ASP A 243 8.41 -22.92 -5.67
N GLN A 244 9.19 -23.53 -4.78
CA GLN A 244 8.83 -23.75 -3.37
C GLN A 244 9.24 -22.60 -2.46
N ILE A 245 10.22 -21.77 -2.88
CA ILE A 245 10.70 -20.63 -2.08
C ILE A 245 9.56 -19.68 -1.68
N PRO A 246 8.60 -19.31 -2.55
CA PRO A 246 7.47 -18.46 -2.15
C PRO A 246 6.64 -19.01 -0.98
N LEU A 247 6.47 -20.33 -0.88
CA LEU A 247 5.74 -20.96 0.23
C LEU A 247 6.46 -20.74 1.58
N LEU A 248 7.78 -20.64 1.55
CA LEU A 248 8.60 -20.36 2.73
C LEU A 248 8.63 -18.87 3.10
N ILE A 249 8.20 -17.99 2.19
CA ILE A 249 8.09 -16.54 2.41
C ILE A 249 6.76 -16.16 3.07
N ILE A 250 5.77 -17.07 3.14
CA ILE A 250 4.47 -16.84 3.81
C ILE A 250 4.63 -16.30 5.23
N GLY A 251 5.69 -16.70 5.94
CA GLY A 251 6.01 -16.14 7.26
C GLY A 251 6.09 -14.61 7.28
N PHE A 252 6.58 -13.98 6.20
CA PHE A 252 6.64 -12.52 6.06
C PHE A 252 5.25 -11.88 6.08
N GLY A 253 4.32 -12.40 5.29
CA GLY A 253 2.93 -11.96 5.31
C GLY A 253 2.33 -12.14 6.71
N PHE A 254 2.53 -13.31 7.34
CA PHE A 254 2.01 -13.56 8.67
C PHE A 254 2.55 -12.60 9.75
N GLY A 255 3.84 -12.27 9.69
CA GLY A 255 4.44 -11.26 10.56
C GLY A 255 3.87 -9.86 10.34
N ALA A 256 3.64 -9.51 9.08
CA ALA A 256 3.00 -8.25 8.71
C ALA A 256 1.56 -8.17 9.27
N SER A 257 0.76 -9.23 9.10
CA SER A 257 -0.62 -9.30 9.60
C SER A 257 -0.71 -9.26 11.11
N PHE A 258 0.24 -9.90 11.80
CA PHE A 258 0.29 -9.86 13.26
C PHE A 258 0.42 -8.42 13.78
N VAL A 259 1.35 -7.65 13.21
CA VAL A 259 1.55 -6.24 13.59
C VAL A 259 0.36 -5.38 13.18
N ALA A 260 -0.14 -5.54 11.95
CA ALA A 260 -1.27 -4.77 11.43
C ALA A 260 -2.54 -4.93 12.28
N MET A 261 -2.86 -6.16 12.70
CA MET A 261 -4.02 -6.45 13.55
C MET A 261 -3.99 -5.66 14.86
N PHE A 262 -2.85 -5.67 15.58
CA PHE A 262 -2.74 -4.92 16.83
C PHE A 262 -2.62 -3.42 16.61
N ALA A 263 -1.97 -2.98 15.53
CA ALA A 263 -1.85 -1.57 15.17
C ALA A 263 -3.23 -0.94 14.91
N GLN A 264 -4.05 -1.59 14.09
CA GLN A 264 -5.41 -1.15 13.76
C GLN A 264 -6.34 -1.19 14.97
N LEU A 265 -6.33 -2.29 15.73
CA LEU A 265 -7.22 -2.42 16.88
C LEU A 265 -6.86 -1.40 17.96
N GLY A 266 -5.58 -1.30 18.31
CA GLY A 266 -5.14 -0.38 19.37
C GLY A 266 -5.30 1.08 18.95
N GLY A 267 -4.87 1.44 17.74
CA GLY A 267 -5.00 2.81 17.22
C GLY A 267 -6.46 3.19 17.00
N GLY A 268 -7.27 2.27 16.46
CA GLY A 268 -8.70 2.43 16.22
C GLY A 268 -9.52 2.63 17.49
N ILE A 269 -9.22 1.88 18.57
CA ILE A 269 -9.84 2.09 19.87
C ILE A 269 -9.47 3.48 20.43
N TYR A 270 -8.20 3.88 20.31
CA TYR A 270 -7.74 5.17 20.81
C TYR A 270 -8.43 6.34 20.10
N THR A 271 -8.39 6.38 18.75
CA THR A 271 -9.06 7.45 17.96
C THR A 271 -10.55 7.48 18.24
N LYS A 272 -11.27 6.36 18.12
CA LYS A 272 -12.74 6.39 18.24
C LYS A 272 -13.24 6.64 19.66
N ALA A 273 -12.47 6.31 20.69
CA ALA A 273 -12.81 6.71 22.05
C ALA A 273 -12.65 8.23 22.26
N ALA A 274 -11.63 8.84 21.64
CA ALA A 274 -11.36 10.28 21.73
C ALA A 274 -12.35 11.09 20.88
N ASP A 275 -12.50 10.75 19.60
CA ASP A 275 -13.43 11.33 18.61
C ASP A 275 -14.86 11.41 19.17
N VAL A 276 -15.45 10.26 19.53
CA VAL A 276 -16.82 10.21 20.07
C VAL A 276 -16.95 11.02 21.37
N GLY A 277 -15.94 11.00 22.22
CA GLY A 277 -15.94 11.76 23.47
C GLY A 277 -15.85 13.27 23.25
N ALA A 278 -14.98 13.70 22.33
CA ALA A 278 -14.77 15.10 21.98
C ALA A 278 -16.02 15.69 21.33
N ASP A 279 -16.56 14.99 20.33
CA ASP A 279 -17.71 15.46 19.55
C ASP A 279 -19.00 15.49 20.36
N LEU A 280 -19.27 14.46 21.17
CA LEU A 280 -20.50 14.40 21.94
C LEU A 280 -20.55 15.51 23.01
N ILE A 281 -19.49 15.65 23.80
CA ILE A 281 -19.43 16.67 24.85
C ILE A 281 -19.30 18.07 24.27
N GLY A 282 -18.47 18.24 23.24
CA GLY A 282 -18.21 19.52 22.60
C GLY A 282 -19.42 20.04 21.83
N LYS A 283 -19.82 19.34 20.76
CA LYS A 283 -20.83 19.81 19.81
C LYS A 283 -22.25 19.64 20.33
N VAL A 284 -22.56 18.54 21.00
CA VAL A 284 -23.95 18.20 21.38
C VAL A 284 -24.32 18.75 22.75
N GLU A 285 -23.48 18.58 23.77
CA GLU A 285 -23.81 19.02 25.14
C GLU A 285 -23.40 20.47 25.41
N SER A 286 -22.18 20.86 25.01
CA SER A 286 -21.60 22.17 25.34
C SER A 286 -21.79 23.22 24.26
N ASN A 287 -22.21 22.82 23.05
CA ASN A 287 -22.41 23.68 21.88
C ASN A 287 -21.19 24.58 21.57
N ILE A 288 -20.00 24.00 21.70
CA ILE A 288 -18.73 24.61 21.26
C ILE A 288 -18.35 24.04 19.88
N PRO A 289 -17.55 24.77 19.08
CA PRO A 289 -17.02 24.26 17.82
C PRO A 289 -16.33 22.90 17.94
N GLU A 290 -16.28 22.18 16.83
CA GLU A 290 -15.44 21.00 16.66
C GLU A 290 -13.96 21.40 16.78
N ASP A 291 -13.13 20.56 17.38
CA ASP A 291 -11.70 20.84 17.65
C ASP A 291 -11.39 22.08 18.51
N ASP A 292 -12.35 22.57 19.28
CA ASP A 292 -12.18 23.74 20.12
C ASP A 292 -11.15 23.51 21.24
N HIS A 293 -10.25 24.48 21.46
CA HIS A 293 -9.18 24.41 22.46
C HIS A 293 -9.66 24.23 23.90
N ARG A 294 -10.93 24.54 24.20
CA ARG A 294 -11.55 24.34 25.53
C ARG A 294 -11.87 22.88 25.81
N ASN A 295 -11.95 22.05 24.78
CA ASN A 295 -12.28 20.64 24.91
C ASN A 295 -11.01 19.81 25.17
N PRO A 296 -10.87 19.17 26.35
CA PRO A 296 -9.66 18.45 26.70
C PRO A 296 -9.43 17.18 25.86
N ALA A 297 -10.46 16.69 25.15
CA ALA A 297 -10.37 15.48 24.34
C ALA A 297 -9.75 15.71 22.95
N VAL A 298 -9.70 16.96 22.45
CA VAL A 298 -9.29 17.26 21.07
C VAL A 298 -7.86 16.84 20.77
N ILE A 299 -6.92 17.03 21.71
CA ILE A 299 -5.54 16.56 21.48
C ILE A 299 -5.50 15.04 21.34
N ALA A 300 -6.30 14.30 22.13
CA ALA A 300 -6.36 12.84 22.02
C ALA A 300 -7.02 12.41 20.70
N ASP A 301 -7.98 13.17 20.19
CA ASP A 301 -8.63 12.92 18.91
C ASP A 301 -7.65 13.05 17.74
N LEU A 302 -6.97 14.20 17.66
CA LEU A 302 -5.97 14.46 16.62
C LEU A 302 -4.75 13.52 16.72
N VAL A 303 -4.35 13.11 17.93
CA VAL A 303 -3.36 12.04 18.12
C VAL A 303 -3.90 10.72 17.56
N GLY A 304 -5.18 10.44 17.82
CA GLY A 304 -5.93 9.32 17.28
C GLY A 304 -5.83 9.17 15.77
N ASP A 305 -6.03 10.24 15.00
CA ASP A 305 -5.93 10.18 13.54
C ASP A 305 -4.53 9.78 13.06
N ASN A 306 -3.49 10.21 13.80
CA ASN A 306 -2.11 9.86 13.46
C ASN A 306 -1.79 8.40 13.81
N VAL A 307 -2.25 7.90 14.96
CA VAL A 307 -1.91 6.53 15.43
C VAL A 307 -2.84 5.46 14.87
N GLY A 308 -4.11 5.78 14.63
CA GLY A 308 -5.11 4.92 14.04
C GLY A 308 -5.15 5.07 12.52
N ASP A 309 -5.62 6.22 12.06
CA ASP A 309 -5.92 6.43 10.64
C ASP A 309 -4.65 6.57 9.77
N CYS A 310 -3.49 6.97 10.30
CA CYS A 310 -2.22 6.94 9.56
C CYS A 310 -1.42 5.66 9.86
N ALA A 311 -1.00 5.44 11.11
CA ALA A 311 -0.08 4.36 11.44
C ALA A 311 -0.73 2.97 11.28
N GLY A 312 -1.94 2.81 11.83
CA GLY A 312 -2.73 1.59 11.72
C GLY A 312 -3.09 1.26 10.27
N GLN A 313 -3.52 2.27 9.50
CA GLN A 313 -3.81 2.10 8.08
C GLN A 313 -2.56 1.76 7.26
N ALA A 314 -1.42 2.41 7.49
CA ALA A 314 -0.19 2.05 6.77
C ALA A 314 0.27 0.61 7.08
N ALA A 315 0.08 0.13 8.30
CA ALA A 315 0.34 -1.28 8.65
C ALA A 315 -0.66 -2.24 7.99
N ASP A 316 -1.95 -1.90 7.94
CA ASP A 316 -3.00 -2.64 7.21
C ASP A 316 -2.65 -2.84 5.74
N LEU A 317 -2.31 -1.74 5.08
CA LEU A 317 -2.01 -1.75 3.66
C LEU A 317 -0.72 -2.54 3.36
N PHE A 318 0.26 -2.47 4.27
CA PHE A 318 1.50 -3.25 4.14
C PHE A 318 1.24 -4.75 4.20
N GLU A 319 0.38 -5.17 5.13
CA GLU A 319 -0.09 -6.53 5.27
C GLU A 319 -0.74 -7.03 3.98
N SER A 320 -1.74 -6.30 3.48
CA SER A 320 -2.55 -6.75 2.35
C SER A 320 -1.71 -6.86 1.08
N ILE A 321 -0.88 -5.85 0.79
CA ILE A 321 0.04 -5.85 -0.36
C ILE A 321 1.04 -7.00 -0.25
N SER A 322 1.61 -7.24 0.94
CA SER A 322 2.57 -8.33 1.14
C SER A 322 1.91 -9.69 0.92
N ALA A 323 0.71 -9.89 1.45
CA ALA A 323 -0.05 -11.13 1.28
C ALA A 323 -0.44 -11.37 -0.19
N GLU A 324 -0.84 -10.32 -0.91
CA GLU A 324 -1.19 -10.38 -2.33
C GLU A 324 -0.01 -10.73 -3.23
N ILE A 325 1.13 -10.07 -3.02
CA ILE A 325 2.36 -10.35 -3.76
C ILE A 325 2.73 -11.82 -3.55
N ILE A 326 2.84 -12.27 -2.29
CA ILE A 326 3.24 -13.65 -1.97
C ILE A 326 2.24 -14.65 -2.57
N SER A 327 0.93 -14.40 -2.46
CA SER A 327 -0.10 -15.29 -2.99
C SER A 327 -0.04 -15.41 -4.51
N ALA A 328 0.15 -14.29 -5.22
CA ALA A 328 0.31 -14.30 -6.67
C ALA A 328 1.63 -14.96 -7.12
N MET A 329 2.72 -14.79 -6.36
CA MET A 329 3.99 -15.49 -6.61
C MET A 329 3.80 -17.01 -6.51
N ILE A 330 3.10 -17.49 -5.48
CA ILE A 330 2.80 -18.91 -5.28
C ILE A 330 1.96 -19.44 -6.45
N LEU A 331 0.85 -18.77 -6.80
CA LEU A 331 -0.01 -19.21 -7.91
C LEU A 331 0.73 -19.24 -9.26
N GLY A 332 1.57 -18.24 -9.53
CA GLY A 332 2.39 -18.20 -10.74
C GLY A 332 3.40 -19.34 -10.78
N ALA A 333 4.07 -19.62 -9.66
CA ALA A 333 5.00 -20.72 -9.53
C ALA A 333 4.31 -22.09 -9.69
N THR A 334 3.17 -22.30 -9.03
CA THR A 334 2.39 -23.55 -9.11
C THR A 334 1.85 -23.80 -10.51
N LEU A 335 1.28 -22.77 -11.17
CA LEU A 335 0.80 -22.88 -12.54
C LEU A 335 1.92 -23.33 -13.48
N ALA A 336 3.08 -22.68 -13.39
CA ALA A 336 4.20 -22.98 -14.27
C ALA A 336 4.85 -24.35 -13.97
N HIS A 337 4.81 -24.79 -12.71
CA HIS A 337 5.19 -26.15 -12.31
C HIS A 337 4.25 -27.21 -12.92
N GLU A 338 2.94 -27.06 -12.76
CA GLU A 338 1.94 -28.02 -13.28
C GLU A 338 1.92 -28.10 -14.82
N ALA A 339 2.19 -26.98 -15.49
CA ALA A 339 2.29 -26.89 -16.94
C ALA A 339 3.61 -27.42 -17.52
N LYS A 340 4.57 -27.83 -16.66
CA LYS A 340 5.92 -28.31 -17.02
C LYS A 340 6.68 -27.30 -17.90
N PHE A 341 6.56 -26.02 -17.60
CA PHE A 341 7.33 -25.00 -18.31
C PHE A 341 8.81 -25.06 -17.99
N SER A 342 9.63 -24.52 -18.90
CA SER A 342 11.06 -24.33 -18.67
C SER A 342 11.29 -23.41 -17.46
N LEU A 343 12.44 -23.55 -16.80
CA LEU A 343 12.77 -22.77 -15.61
C LEU A 343 12.62 -21.26 -15.82
N SER A 344 13.08 -20.75 -16.96
CA SER A 344 13.04 -19.32 -17.25
C SER A 344 11.61 -18.80 -17.23
N VAL A 345 10.66 -19.53 -17.81
CA VAL A 345 9.24 -19.19 -17.80
C VAL A 345 8.64 -19.30 -16.39
N LYS A 346 8.99 -20.34 -15.63
CA LYS A 346 8.54 -20.46 -14.22
C LYS A 346 8.89 -19.24 -13.39
N VAL A 347 10.15 -18.81 -13.50
CA VAL A 347 10.65 -17.63 -12.79
C VAL A 347 9.90 -16.36 -13.24
N SER A 348 9.61 -16.20 -14.53
CA SER A 348 8.84 -15.06 -15.02
C SER A 348 7.43 -15.00 -14.43
N PHE A 349 6.70 -16.13 -14.41
CA PHE A 349 5.35 -16.17 -13.82
C PHE A 349 5.38 -15.86 -12.33
N MET A 350 6.38 -16.36 -11.61
CA MET A 350 6.56 -16.13 -10.18
C MET A 350 6.89 -14.67 -9.85
N PHE A 351 7.77 -14.00 -10.60
CA PHE A 351 8.19 -12.62 -10.31
C PHE A 351 7.27 -11.53 -10.91
N PHE A 352 6.30 -11.92 -11.73
CA PHE A 352 5.32 -11.01 -12.32
C PHE A 352 4.68 -10.02 -11.31
N PRO A 353 4.12 -10.44 -10.16
CA PRO A 353 3.52 -9.51 -9.19
C PRO A 353 4.50 -8.47 -8.65
N LEU A 354 5.76 -8.85 -8.37
CA LEU A 354 6.80 -7.90 -7.94
C LEU A 354 7.09 -6.86 -9.03
N ALA A 355 7.11 -7.27 -10.29
CA ALA A 355 7.30 -6.36 -11.43
C ALA A 355 6.13 -5.38 -11.58
N VAL A 356 4.89 -5.82 -11.29
CA VAL A 356 3.72 -4.94 -11.30
C VAL A 356 3.79 -3.87 -10.22
N HIS A 357 4.20 -4.19 -8.99
CA HIS A 357 4.37 -3.16 -7.96
C HIS A 357 5.57 -2.24 -8.20
N CYS A 358 6.60 -2.72 -8.90
CA CYS A 358 7.65 -1.83 -9.41
C CYS A 358 7.11 -0.83 -10.44
N LEU A 359 6.20 -1.27 -11.31
CA LEU A 359 5.49 -0.40 -12.25
C LEU A 359 4.54 0.56 -11.53
N ASP A 360 3.82 0.12 -10.49
CA ASP A 360 2.92 0.96 -9.70
C ASP A 360 3.67 2.13 -9.06
N LEU A 361 4.80 1.87 -8.40
CA LEU A 361 5.67 2.93 -7.87
C LEU A 361 6.01 3.98 -8.94
N PHE A 362 6.29 3.54 -10.16
CA PHE A 362 6.57 4.44 -11.28
C PHE A 362 5.32 5.20 -11.77
N ALA A 363 4.24 4.48 -12.11
CA ALA A 363 3.01 5.03 -12.66
C ALA A 363 2.35 6.01 -11.70
N SER A 364 2.36 5.72 -10.40
CA SER A 364 1.81 6.56 -9.35
C SER A 364 2.67 7.80 -9.10
N THR A 365 4.00 7.71 -9.20
CA THR A 365 4.86 8.90 -9.20
C THR A 365 4.54 9.83 -10.36
N VAL A 366 4.35 9.29 -11.58
CA VAL A 366 3.96 10.11 -12.73
C VAL A 366 2.62 10.80 -12.45
N GLY A 367 1.61 10.05 -12.00
CA GLY A 367 0.29 10.59 -11.67
C GLY A 367 0.32 11.70 -10.61
N MET A 368 1.14 11.55 -9.56
CA MET A 368 1.28 12.54 -8.48
C MET A 368 1.63 13.93 -9.01
N HIS A 369 2.47 14.04 -10.04
CA HIS A 369 2.87 15.35 -10.59
C HIS A 369 1.73 16.09 -11.28
N PHE A 370 0.64 15.40 -11.64
CA PHE A 370 -0.56 15.95 -12.25
C PHE A 370 -1.64 16.34 -11.22
N VAL A 371 -1.42 16.09 -9.92
CA VAL A 371 -2.29 16.57 -8.84
C VAL A 371 -1.98 18.04 -8.57
N ARG A 372 -2.58 18.93 -9.37
CA ARG A 372 -2.40 20.39 -9.28
C ARG A 372 -3.70 21.13 -9.59
N THR A 373 -3.91 22.23 -8.87
CA THR A 373 -4.99 23.20 -9.06
C THR A 373 -4.45 24.53 -9.56
N LYS A 374 -5.34 25.47 -9.86
CA LYS A 374 -4.93 26.87 -10.05
C LYS A 374 -4.24 27.38 -8.77
N LYS A 375 -3.19 28.19 -8.94
CA LYS A 375 -2.48 28.83 -7.83
C LYS A 375 -3.30 30.01 -7.30
N GLY A 376 -3.25 30.23 -5.99
CA GLY A 376 -3.95 31.31 -5.31
C GLY A 376 -5.06 30.81 -4.39
N LEU A 377 -5.88 31.76 -3.96
CA LEU A 377 -7.02 31.54 -3.07
C LEU A 377 -8.24 32.29 -3.65
N PRO A 378 -9.45 31.71 -3.62
CA PRO A 378 -10.66 32.37 -4.13
C PRO A 378 -10.95 33.71 -3.45
N GLU A 379 -10.53 33.87 -2.19
CA GLU A 379 -10.82 35.02 -1.34
C GLU A 379 -9.87 36.20 -1.61
N TYR A 380 -8.64 35.91 -2.06
CA TYR A 380 -7.60 36.91 -2.33
C TYR A 380 -7.40 37.20 -3.82
N ASP A 381 -7.95 36.36 -4.71
CA ASP A 381 -7.87 36.52 -6.15
C ASP A 381 -9.22 36.24 -6.83
N ALA A 382 -9.89 37.32 -7.26
CA ALA A 382 -11.16 37.23 -7.98
C ALA A 382 -11.05 36.47 -9.32
N SER A 383 -9.84 36.28 -9.86
CA SER A 383 -9.60 35.49 -11.08
C SER A 383 -9.61 33.97 -10.87
N TYR A 384 -9.57 33.52 -9.61
CA TYR A 384 -9.55 32.09 -9.26
C TYR A 384 -10.86 31.38 -9.65
N GLY A 385 -11.99 32.04 -9.42
CA GLY A 385 -13.33 31.49 -9.64
C GLY A 385 -13.79 30.57 -8.51
N LYS A 386 -14.66 29.59 -8.81
CA LYS A 386 -15.15 28.60 -7.84
C LYS A 386 -14.00 27.68 -7.40
N LEU A 387 -13.92 27.40 -6.09
CA LEU A 387 -12.97 26.45 -5.52
C LEU A 387 -13.08 25.08 -6.23
N GLU A 388 -11.94 24.56 -6.70
CA GLU A 388 -11.88 23.24 -7.32
C GLU A 388 -12.08 22.15 -6.26
N ASP A 389 -12.85 21.10 -6.59
CA ASP A 389 -13.02 19.94 -5.73
C ASP A 389 -11.69 19.16 -5.65
N PRO A 390 -11.08 18.98 -4.44
CA PRO A 390 -9.86 18.22 -4.28
C PRO A 390 -9.94 16.80 -4.86
N LEU A 391 -11.12 16.16 -4.78
CA LEU A 391 -11.30 14.80 -5.27
C LEU A 391 -11.18 14.74 -6.79
N ASP A 392 -11.78 15.69 -7.51
CA ASP A 392 -11.66 15.78 -8.97
C ASP A 392 -10.22 16.02 -9.41
N VAL A 393 -9.46 16.80 -8.63
CA VAL A 393 -8.03 17.07 -8.89
C VAL A 393 -7.22 15.78 -8.72
N MET A 394 -7.43 15.05 -7.62
CA MET A 394 -6.79 13.75 -7.41
C MET A 394 -7.19 12.73 -8.48
N LYS A 395 -8.47 12.71 -8.91
CA LYS A 395 -8.95 11.87 -10.01
C LYS A 395 -8.28 12.18 -11.35
N LYS A 396 -7.96 13.44 -11.65
CA LYS A 396 -7.18 13.80 -12.85
C LYS A 396 -5.81 13.13 -12.82
N GLY A 397 -5.10 13.23 -11.69
CA GLY A 397 -3.82 12.54 -11.49
C GLY A 397 -3.94 11.01 -11.55
N TYR A 398 -5.00 10.47 -10.96
CA TYR A 398 -5.31 9.04 -10.99
C TYR A 398 -5.53 8.51 -12.40
N ARG A 399 -6.26 9.23 -13.26
CA ARG A 399 -6.46 8.85 -14.67
C ARG A 399 -5.14 8.79 -15.44
N VAL A 400 -4.22 9.72 -15.19
CA VAL A 400 -2.88 9.69 -15.79
C VAL A 400 -2.10 8.47 -15.29
N SER A 401 -2.13 8.21 -13.98
CA SER A 401 -1.51 7.02 -13.39
C SER A 401 -2.06 5.73 -14.00
N MET A 402 -3.39 5.62 -14.16
CA MET A 402 -4.03 4.47 -14.79
C MET A 402 -3.59 4.27 -16.25
N LEU A 403 -3.50 5.34 -17.05
CA LEU A 403 -3.07 5.23 -18.44
C LEU A 403 -1.63 4.70 -18.54
N VAL A 404 -0.72 5.24 -17.71
CA VAL A 404 0.68 4.77 -17.64
C VAL A 404 0.73 3.33 -17.12
N GLY A 405 -0.05 3.01 -16.09
CA GLY A 405 -0.18 1.68 -15.51
C GLY A 405 -0.66 0.65 -16.53
N ILE A 406 -1.71 0.94 -17.30
CA ILE A 406 -2.24 0.07 -18.36
C ILE A 406 -1.16 -0.22 -19.41
N ILE A 407 -0.51 0.82 -19.95
CA ILE A 407 0.52 0.65 -20.99
C ILE A 407 1.68 -0.19 -20.46
N GLY A 408 2.15 0.11 -19.25
CA GLY A 408 3.23 -0.65 -18.61
C GLY A 408 2.83 -2.09 -18.32
N PHE A 409 1.59 -2.33 -17.87
CA PHE A 409 1.07 -3.64 -17.51
C PHE A 409 0.94 -4.54 -18.74
N MET A 410 0.46 -4.01 -19.87
CA MET A 410 0.44 -4.70 -21.15
C MET A 410 1.85 -5.13 -21.57
N GLY A 411 2.84 -4.24 -21.41
CA GLY A 411 4.25 -4.53 -21.65
C GLY A 411 4.80 -5.65 -20.74
N LEU A 412 4.47 -5.61 -19.44
CA LEU A 412 4.86 -6.65 -18.49
C LEU A 412 4.23 -8.01 -18.83
N CYS A 413 2.95 -8.04 -19.23
CA CYS A 413 2.30 -9.27 -19.67
C CYS A 413 3.02 -9.89 -20.86
N TYR A 414 3.40 -9.07 -21.86
CA TYR A 414 4.17 -9.55 -23.00
C TYR A 414 5.56 -10.06 -22.61
N MET A 415 6.26 -9.37 -21.69
CA MET A 415 7.63 -9.73 -21.29
C MET A 415 7.69 -10.97 -20.37
N PHE A 416 6.74 -11.13 -19.46
CA PHE A 416 6.78 -12.17 -18.42
C PHE A 416 5.85 -13.36 -18.70
N LEU A 417 4.72 -13.13 -19.39
CA LEU A 417 3.63 -14.11 -19.54
C LEU A 417 3.44 -14.59 -20.99
N ASN A 418 4.50 -14.53 -21.81
CA ASN A 418 4.48 -15.00 -23.20
C ASN A 418 5.33 -16.29 -23.39
N PRO A 419 4.85 -17.46 -22.92
CA PRO A 419 5.54 -18.72 -23.19
C PRO A 419 5.44 -19.09 -24.67
N GLU A 420 6.56 -19.52 -25.29
CA GLU A 420 6.61 -19.91 -26.70
C GLU A 420 5.56 -20.98 -27.08
N LYS A 421 5.22 -21.86 -26.14
CA LYS A 421 4.21 -22.91 -26.31
C LYS A 421 2.78 -22.37 -26.44
N TYR A 422 2.49 -21.18 -25.91
CA TYR A 422 1.15 -20.58 -25.91
C TYR A 422 1.23 -19.08 -26.28
N PRO A 423 1.33 -18.76 -27.59
CA PRO A 423 1.60 -17.39 -28.06
C PRO A 423 0.50 -16.37 -27.76
N ASN A 424 -0.72 -16.81 -27.47
CA ASN A 424 -1.85 -15.94 -27.11
C ASN A 424 -2.06 -15.80 -25.60
N ALA A 425 -1.24 -16.46 -24.77
CA ALA A 425 -1.43 -16.45 -23.31
C ALA A 425 -1.26 -15.05 -22.72
N TRP A 426 -0.24 -14.30 -23.17
CA TRP A 426 0.03 -12.95 -22.66
C TRP A 426 -1.14 -12.00 -22.89
N LEU A 427 -1.82 -12.09 -24.04
CA LEU A 427 -2.94 -11.20 -24.38
C LEU A 427 -4.16 -11.50 -23.50
N ASN A 428 -4.45 -12.79 -23.28
CA ASN A 428 -5.52 -13.21 -22.39
C ASN A 428 -5.26 -12.80 -20.94
N PHE A 429 -4.04 -12.96 -20.44
CA PHE A 429 -3.66 -12.44 -19.12
C PHE A 429 -3.73 -10.91 -19.05
N ALA A 430 -3.34 -10.22 -20.13
CA ALA A 430 -3.47 -8.77 -20.19
C ALA A 430 -4.94 -8.32 -20.10
N PHE A 431 -5.87 -9.03 -20.75
CA PHE A 431 -7.31 -8.80 -20.56
C PHE A 431 -7.78 -9.06 -19.12
N CYS A 432 -7.26 -10.09 -18.44
CA CYS A 432 -7.52 -10.29 -17.01
C CYS A 432 -7.08 -9.08 -16.18
N GLY A 433 -5.89 -8.55 -16.43
CA GLY A 433 -5.40 -7.34 -15.74
C GLY A 433 -6.24 -6.10 -16.04
N MET A 434 -6.69 -5.93 -17.29
CA MET A 434 -7.59 -4.83 -17.67
C MET A 434 -8.93 -4.90 -16.95
N ILE A 435 -9.49 -6.10 -16.75
CA ILE A 435 -10.67 -6.30 -15.91
C ILE A 435 -10.39 -5.79 -14.48
N GLY A 436 -9.21 -6.11 -13.94
CA GLY A 436 -8.73 -5.59 -12.66
C GLY A 436 -8.71 -4.06 -12.57
N VAL A 437 -8.17 -3.40 -13.59
CA VAL A 437 -8.13 -1.92 -13.67
C VAL A 437 -9.55 -1.34 -13.73
N VAL A 438 -10.45 -1.95 -14.49
CA VAL A 438 -11.85 -1.52 -14.57
C VAL A 438 -12.55 -1.71 -13.22
N VAL A 439 -12.33 -2.84 -12.54
CA VAL A 439 -12.83 -3.10 -11.19
C VAL A 439 -12.33 -2.03 -10.23
N SER A 440 -11.03 -1.74 -10.22
CA SER A 440 -10.40 -0.67 -9.43
C SER A 440 -11.10 0.69 -9.62
N TYR A 441 -11.32 1.10 -10.87
CA TYR A 441 -12.00 2.34 -11.21
C TYR A 441 -13.46 2.36 -10.72
N LEU A 442 -14.22 1.29 -10.97
CA LEU A 442 -15.62 1.18 -10.55
C LEU A 442 -15.76 1.21 -9.03
N PHE A 443 -14.81 0.62 -8.29
CA PHE A 443 -14.79 0.66 -6.82
C PHE A 443 -14.71 2.10 -6.29
N ILE A 444 -13.87 2.93 -6.89
CA ILE A 444 -13.73 4.34 -6.50
C ILE A 444 -15.03 5.10 -6.80
N GLU A 445 -15.63 4.91 -7.99
CA GLU A 445 -16.87 5.62 -8.36
C GLU A 445 -18.07 5.20 -7.49
N VAL A 446 -18.23 3.89 -7.24
CA VAL A 446 -19.31 3.38 -6.38
C VAL A 446 -19.14 3.82 -4.94
N THR A 447 -17.92 3.77 -4.41
CA THR A 447 -17.66 4.18 -3.03
C THR A 447 -17.89 5.68 -2.87
N GLN A 448 -17.47 6.50 -3.84
CA GLN A 448 -17.79 7.92 -3.85
C GLN A 448 -19.31 8.16 -3.87
N TYR A 449 -20.07 7.46 -4.73
CA TYR A 449 -21.53 7.65 -4.81
C TYR A 449 -22.23 7.47 -3.45
N TYR A 450 -21.76 6.53 -2.61
CA TYR A 450 -22.33 6.25 -1.30
C TYR A 450 -21.75 7.09 -0.15
N THR A 451 -20.65 7.82 -0.35
CA THR A 451 -19.92 8.52 0.73
C THR A 451 -19.75 10.03 0.52
N ASP A 452 -19.83 10.52 -0.72
CA ASP A 452 -19.68 11.93 -1.05
C ASP A 452 -21.03 12.68 -0.87
N TYR A 453 -20.96 13.83 -0.20
CA TYR A 453 -22.09 14.70 0.13
C TYR A 453 -22.81 15.28 -1.09
N ASN A 454 -22.21 15.19 -2.28
CA ASN A 454 -22.83 15.62 -3.53
C ASN A 454 -23.91 14.64 -4.04
N TYR A 455 -23.92 13.38 -3.58
CA TYR A 455 -24.80 12.33 -4.11
C TYR A 455 -26.05 12.09 -3.26
N SER A 456 -27.02 11.42 -3.86
CA SER A 456 -28.33 11.17 -3.24
C SER A 456 -28.26 10.36 -1.94
N PRO A 457 -27.43 9.30 -1.79
CA PRO A 457 -27.42 8.49 -0.57
C PRO A 457 -27.07 9.30 0.67
N VAL A 458 -26.02 10.11 0.61
CA VAL A 458 -25.61 10.99 1.73
C VAL A 458 -26.62 12.09 1.96
N LYS A 459 -27.13 12.73 0.89
CA LYS A 459 -28.19 13.75 1.01
C LYS A 459 -29.44 13.21 1.71
N ASN A 460 -29.83 11.97 1.44
CA ASN A 460 -30.97 11.32 2.09
C ASN A 460 -30.76 11.14 3.60
N ILE A 461 -29.53 10.81 4.02
CA ILE A 461 -29.15 10.75 5.45
C ILE A 461 -29.29 12.13 6.09
N VAL A 462 -28.74 13.17 5.46
CA VAL A 462 -28.87 14.57 5.91
C VAL A 462 -30.34 15.00 6.01
N TYR A 463 -31.18 14.63 5.04
CA TYR A 463 -32.61 14.92 5.09
C TYR A 463 -33.31 14.17 6.23
N ALA A 464 -32.91 12.93 6.52
CA ALA A 464 -33.42 12.15 7.65
C ALA A 464 -33.03 12.72 9.03
N SER A 465 -31.97 13.54 9.11
CA SER A 465 -31.63 14.28 10.32
C SER A 465 -32.69 15.31 10.72
N LYS A 466 -33.54 15.78 9.79
CA LYS A 466 -34.64 16.72 10.10
C LYS A 466 -35.71 16.11 11.00
N THR A 467 -35.84 14.78 11.01
CA THR A 467 -36.82 14.04 11.83
C THR A 467 -36.21 13.44 13.10
N GLY A 468 -34.93 13.72 13.37
CA GLY A 468 -34.23 13.34 14.60
C GLY A 468 -33.13 12.29 14.41
N HIS A 469 -32.41 11.99 15.50
CA HIS A 469 -31.26 11.09 15.49
C HIS A 469 -31.62 9.64 15.07
N ALA A 470 -32.79 9.14 15.48
CA ALA A 470 -33.21 7.77 15.17
C ALA A 470 -33.38 7.55 13.66
N THR A 471 -34.03 8.47 12.96
CA THR A 471 -34.21 8.39 11.51
C THR A 471 -32.90 8.56 10.76
N ASN A 472 -32.00 9.41 11.26
CA ASN A 472 -30.64 9.54 10.73
C ASN A 472 -29.87 8.21 10.81
N VAL A 473 -29.88 7.55 11.97
CA VAL A 473 -29.20 6.24 12.16
C VAL A 473 -29.82 5.16 11.27
N ILE A 474 -31.16 5.10 11.18
CA ILE A 474 -31.85 4.13 10.30
C ILE A 474 -31.47 4.36 8.84
N ALA A 475 -31.49 5.61 8.36
CA ALA A 475 -31.09 5.94 7.00
C ALA A 475 -29.62 5.59 6.74
N GLY A 476 -28.72 5.92 7.65
CA GLY A 476 -27.30 5.58 7.56
C GLY A 476 -27.04 4.08 7.51
N LEU A 477 -27.69 3.29 8.38
CA LEU A 477 -27.59 1.83 8.38
C LEU A 477 -28.16 1.23 7.09
N SER A 478 -29.30 1.73 6.60
CA SER A 478 -29.89 1.29 5.34
C SER A 478 -28.94 1.53 4.17
N THR A 479 -28.38 2.75 4.05
CA THR A 479 -27.40 3.10 3.01
C THR A 479 -26.13 2.26 3.13
N GLY A 480 -25.66 1.99 4.36
CA GLY A 480 -24.51 1.12 4.62
C GLY A 480 -24.74 -0.30 4.11
N LEU A 481 -25.89 -0.90 4.41
CA LEU A 481 -26.26 -2.23 3.92
C LEU A 481 -26.38 -2.27 2.39
N GLU A 482 -27.03 -1.27 1.81
CA GLU A 482 -27.20 -1.13 0.35
C GLU A 482 -25.85 -1.02 -0.37
N SER A 483 -24.91 -0.24 0.17
CA SER A 483 -23.62 0.05 -0.45
C SER A 483 -22.74 -1.19 -0.68
N THR A 484 -23.05 -2.33 -0.04
CA THR A 484 -22.32 -3.60 -0.24
C THR A 484 -22.73 -4.36 -1.49
N GLY A 485 -23.94 -4.13 -2.03
CA GLY A 485 -24.51 -4.93 -3.11
C GLY A 485 -23.75 -4.78 -4.43
N ILE A 486 -23.52 -3.53 -4.86
CA ILE A 486 -22.83 -3.24 -6.12
C ILE A 486 -21.36 -3.70 -6.09
N PRO A 487 -20.55 -3.41 -5.03
CA PRO A 487 -19.18 -3.92 -4.93
C PRO A 487 -19.08 -5.45 -5.01
N ILE A 488 -20.01 -6.19 -4.40
CA ILE A 488 -20.03 -7.66 -4.50
C ILE A 488 -20.26 -8.09 -5.95
N LEU A 489 -21.23 -7.49 -6.66
CA LEU A 489 -21.48 -7.80 -8.07
C LEU A 489 -20.26 -7.50 -8.94
N ILE A 490 -19.59 -6.37 -8.72
CA ILE A 490 -18.37 -5.99 -9.45
C ILE A 490 -17.27 -7.03 -9.23
N ILE A 491 -17.03 -7.46 -7.98
CA ILE A 491 -16.04 -8.50 -7.66
C ILE A 491 -16.42 -9.83 -8.33
N THR A 492 -17.67 -10.25 -8.24
CA THR A 492 -18.13 -11.52 -8.83
C THR A 492 -17.97 -11.53 -10.34
N VAL A 493 -18.39 -10.48 -11.03
CA VAL A 493 -18.21 -10.35 -12.49
C VAL A 493 -16.72 -10.30 -12.84
N GLY A 494 -15.91 -9.53 -12.10
CA GLY A 494 -14.47 -9.44 -12.30
C GLY A 494 -13.75 -10.78 -12.13
N LEU A 495 -14.10 -11.56 -11.09
CA LEU A 495 -13.57 -12.90 -10.85
C LEU A 495 -13.95 -13.87 -11.97
N LEU A 496 -15.24 -13.96 -12.32
CA LEU A 496 -15.70 -14.91 -13.33
C LEU A 496 -15.11 -14.59 -14.72
N THR A 497 -15.06 -13.31 -15.08
CA THR A 497 -14.52 -12.90 -16.39
C THR A 497 -13.00 -13.10 -16.46
N SER A 498 -12.25 -12.74 -15.42
CA SER A 498 -10.80 -12.98 -15.36
C SER A 498 -10.44 -14.47 -15.29
N HIS A 499 -11.24 -15.29 -14.60
CA HIS A 499 -11.08 -16.74 -14.61
C HIS A 499 -11.33 -17.31 -16.01
N TYR A 500 -12.41 -16.88 -16.67
CA TYR A 500 -12.73 -17.28 -18.03
C TYR A 500 -11.60 -16.94 -19.01
N PHE A 501 -11.12 -15.69 -19.05
CA PHE A 501 -9.99 -15.31 -19.91
C PHE A 501 -8.69 -16.05 -19.54
N GLY A 502 -8.46 -16.30 -18.24
CA GLY A 502 -7.36 -17.11 -17.77
C GLY A 502 -7.40 -18.54 -18.31
N GLU A 503 -8.57 -19.17 -18.42
CA GLU A 503 -8.72 -20.48 -19.07
C GLU A 503 -8.52 -20.44 -20.59
N GLN A 504 -8.86 -19.33 -21.24
CA GLN A 504 -8.63 -19.14 -22.68
C GLN A 504 -7.14 -19.04 -23.06
N THR A 505 -6.25 -18.88 -22.09
CA THR A 505 -4.79 -19.01 -22.30
C THR A 505 -4.41 -20.39 -22.85
N GLY A 506 -5.24 -21.40 -22.64
CA GLY A 506 -5.03 -22.76 -23.13
C GLY A 506 -3.92 -23.52 -22.38
N ILE A 507 -3.39 -22.99 -21.28
CA ILE A 507 -2.35 -23.64 -20.49
C ILE A 507 -2.93 -24.90 -19.85
N LEU A 508 -2.39 -26.05 -20.26
CA LEU A 508 -2.79 -27.37 -19.78
C LEU A 508 -1.84 -27.90 -18.71
N ASN A 509 -2.40 -28.59 -17.71
CA ASN A 509 -1.64 -29.41 -16.76
C ASN A 509 -1.22 -30.76 -17.36
N SER A 510 -0.53 -31.57 -16.56
CA SER A 510 -0.13 -32.94 -16.94
C SER A 510 -1.29 -33.91 -17.23
N GLU A 511 -2.50 -33.58 -16.79
CA GLU A 511 -3.74 -34.36 -17.03
C GLU A 511 -4.56 -33.83 -18.22
N GLY A 512 -4.09 -32.79 -18.92
CA GLY A 512 -4.81 -32.15 -20.03
C GLY A 512 -5.95 -31.22 -19.62
N LYS A 513 -6.07 -30.86 -18.33
CA LYS A 513 -7.03 -29.86 -17.84
C LYS A 513 -6.46 -28.45 -17.98
N LYS A 514 -7.31 -27.49 -18.31
CA LYS A 514 -6.98 -26.06 -18.32
C LYS A 514 -6.77 -25.58 -16.88
N ILE A 515 -5.66 -24.91 -16.62
CA ILE A 515 -5.28 -24.45 -15.27
C ILE A 515 -5.03 -22.94 -15.17
N GLY A 516 -5.07 -22.22 -16.30
CA GLY A 516 -4.77 -20.78 -16.34
C GLY A 516 -5.81 -19.87 -15.66
N GLY A 517 -7.02 -20.38 -15.36
CA GLY A 517 -8.11 -19.57 -14.80
C GLY A 517 -7.79 -18.97 -13.43
N LEU A 518 -7.24 -19.76 -12.52
CA LEU A 518 -6.89 -19.31 -11.17
C LEU A 518 -5.84 -18.20 -11.20
N PHE A 519 -4.76 -18.39 -11.97
CA PHE A 519 -3.76 -17.36 -12.13
C PHE A 519 -4.33 -16.11 -12.83
N GLY A 520 -5.27 -16.26 -13.77
CA GLY A 520 -6.01 -15.14 -14.37
C GLY A 520 -6.69 -14.24 -13.34
N THR A 521 -7.26 -14.80 -12.27
CA THR A 521 -7.84 -14.00 -11.18
C THR A 521 -6.78 -13.25 -10.36
N ALA A 522 -5.60 -13.84 -10.13
CA ALA A 522 -4.47 -13.15 -9.50
C ALA A 522 -3.92 -12.01 -10.38
N ILE A 523 -3.88 -12.21 -11.71
CA ILE A 523 -3.50 -11.17 -12.67
C ILE A 523 -4.52 -10.01 -12.66
N ALA A 524 -5.81 -10.28 -12.48
CA ALA A 524 -6.81 -9.22 -12.29
C ALA A 524 -6.55 -8.42 -11.01
N THR A 525 -6.21 -9.08 -9.90
CA THR A 525 -5.79 -8.38 -8.67
C THR A 525 -4.55 -7.51 -8.92
N MET A 526 -3.53 -8.03 -9.61
CA MET A 526 -2.35 -7.23 -9.98
C MET A 526 -2.70 -6.05 -10.90
N GLY A 527 -3.67 -6.22 -11.79
CA GLY A 527 -4.20 -5.14 -12.62
C GLY A 527 -4.86 -4.03 -11.77
N MET A 528 -5.61 -4.40 -10.74
CA MET A 528 -6.16 -3.44 -9.78
C MET A 528 -5.05 -2.61 -9.12
N PHE A 529 -3.95 -3.26 -8.71
CA PHE A 529 -2.79 -2.65 -8.04
C PHE A 529 -1.79 -1.91 -8.94
N CYS A 530 -2.00 -1.83 -10.26
CA CYS A 530 -1.09 -1.05 -11.12
C CYS A 530 -1.07 0.46 -10.78
N THR A 531 -2.04 0.93 -10.00
CA THR A 531 -2.15 2.27 -9.45
C THR A 531 -2.35 2.26 -7.93
N GLY A 532 -1.90 1.20 -7.26
CA GLY A 532 -2.06 1.00 -5.82
C GLY A 532 -1.49 2.18 -5.03
N VAL A 533 -0.22 2.54 -5.23
CA VAL A 533 0.43 3.68 -4.55
C VAL A 533 -0.42 4.95 -4.65
N PHE A 534 -1.00 5.26 -5.81
CA PHE A 534 -1.82 6.46 -5.99
C PHE A 534 -3.09 6.42 -5.14
N VAL A 535 -3.80 5.28 -5.12
CA VAL A 535 -5.01 5.10 -4.30
C VAL A 535 -4.68 5.23 -2.81
N LEU A 536 -3.59 4.60 -2.37
CA LEU A 536 -3.12 4.68 -0.99
C LEU A 536 -2.68 6.10 -0.62
N SER A 537 -2.12 6.86 -1.57
CA SER A 537 -1.76 8.27 -1.39
C SER A 537 -3.00 9.14 -1.09
N MET A 538 -4.11 8.88 -1.79
CA MET A 538 -5.40 9.53 -1.51
C MET A 538 -5.91 9.18 -0.11
N SER A 539 -5.65 7.98 0.39
CA SER A 539 -6.00 7.61 1.76
C SER A 539 -5.25 8.44 2.80
N GLY A 540 -3.92 8.51 2.67
CA GLY A 540 -3.08 9.25 3.61
C GLY A 540 -3.32 10.76 3.59
N PHE A 541 -3.88 11.28 2.49
CA PHE A 541 -4.32 12.68 2.41
C PHE A 541 -5.39 13.01 3.46
N GLY A 542 -6.33 12.09 3.74
CA GLY A 542 -7.48 12.36 4.62
C GLY A 542 -7.08 12.73 6.04
N PRO A 543 -6.38 11.87 6.79
CA PRO A 543 -5.95 12.18 8.16
C PRO A 543 -5.05 13.41 8.26
N ILE A 544 -4.27 13.72 7.21
CA ILE A 544 -3.43 14.92 7.18
C ILE A 544 -4.29 16.18 7.06
N ALA A 545 -5.35 16.14 6.23
CA ALA A 545 -6.30 17.24 6.07
C ALA A 545 -7.14 17.46 7.34
N ASP A 546 -7.59 16.37 7.95
CA ASP A 546 -8.33 16.31 9.22
C ASP A 546 -7.57 17.03 10.34
N ASN A 547 -6.33 16.56 10.61
CA ASN A 547 -5.42 17.21 11.55
C ASN A 547 -5.08 18.66 11.18
N ALA A 548 -5.04 19.00 9.89
CA ALA A 548 -4.78 20.36 9.47
C ALA A 548 -5.91 21.30 9.88
N GLY A 549 -7.16 20.83 9.83
CA GLY A 549 -8.34 21.53 10.34
C GLY A 549 -8.30 21.66 11.86
N GLY A 550 -8.01 20.57 12.58
CA GLY A 550 -7.89 20.61 14.04
C GLY A 550 -6.81 21.57 14.53
N ILE A 551 -5.65 21.62 13.87
CA ILE A 551 -4.60 22.61 14.18
C ILE A 551 -5.08 24.03 13.89
N ALA A 552 -5.85 24.26 12.83
CA ALA A 552 -6.38 25.58 12.51
C ALA A 552 -7.27 26.12 13.64
N GLU A 553 -8.17 25.27 14.16
CA GLU A 553 -9.10 25.64 15.23
C GLU A 553 -8.38 25.79 16.59
N LEU A 554 -7.53 24.82 16.95
CA LEU A 554 -6.76 24.85 18.20
C LEU A 554 -5.83 26.06 18.32
N SER A 555 -5.34 26.58 17.19
CA SER A 555 -4.46 27.75 17.15
C SER A 555 -5.20 29.05 16.81
N GLU A 556 -6.53 29.06 16.93
CA GLU A 556 -7.41 30.23 16.76
C GLU A 556 -7.16 31.00 15.44
N GLN A 557 -6.96 30.25 14.36
CA GLN A 557 -6.67 30.84 13.06
C GLN A 557 -7.94 31.40 12.40
N PRO A 558 -7.81 32.33 11.44
CA PRO A 558 -8.96 32.85 10.72
C PRO A 558 -9.88 31.74 10.16
N ALA A 559 -11.20 31.93 10.29
CA ALA A 559 -12.21 30.96 9.88
C ALA A 559 -12.16 30.58 8.39
N GLU A 560 -11.53 31.40 7.54
CA GLU A 560 -11.24 31.12 6.13
C GLU A 560 -10.38 29.85 5.98
N ILE A 561 -9.42 29.65 6.88
CA ILE A 561 -8.52 28.49 6.86
C ILE A 561 -9.30 27.23 7.23
N ARG A 562 -10.18 27.30 8.25
CA ARG A 562 -11.03 26.18 8.64
C ARG A 562 -11.97 25.75 7.51
N LYS A 563 -12.59 26.71 6.81
CA LYS A 563 -13.43 26.41 5.62
C LYS A 563 -12.66 25.66 4.53
N ILE A 564 -11.40 26.01 4.30
CA ILE A 564 -10.56 25.30 3.33
C ILE A 564 -10.26 23.90 3.82
N THR A 565 -9.81 23.75 5.07
CA THR A 565 -9.48 22.43 5.63
C THR A 565 -10.69 21.51 5.74
N ASP A 566 -11.88 22.04 6.02
CA ASP A 566 -13.14 21.26 6.05
C ASP A 566 -13.46 20.67 4.66
N VAL A 567 -13.20 21.42 3.58
CA VAL A 567 -13.36 20.91 2.21
C VAL A 567 -12.34 19.80 1.92
N LEU A 568 -11.10 19.95 2.41
CA LEU A 568 -10.07 18.92 2.27
C LEU A 568 -10.44 17.67 3.08
N ASP A 569 -10.90 17.82 4.32
CA ASP A 569 -11.30 16.71 5.17
C ASP A 569 -12.54 15.98 4.64
N ALA A 570 -13.55 16.71 4.16
CA ALA A 570 -14.73 16.10 3.54
C ALA A 570 -14.34 15.17 2.36
N VAL A 571 -13.36 15.59 1.55
CA VAL A 571 -12.78 14.72 0.51
C VAL A 571 -11.95 13.60 1.12
N GLY A 572 -11.17 13.87 2.16
CA GLY A 572 -10.43 12.90 2.94
C GLY A 572 -11.30 11.74 3.43
N ASN A 573 -12.51 12.01 3.89
CA ASN A 573 -13.46 10.99 4.34
C ASN A 573 -13.89 10.06 3.19
N VAL A 574 -14.09 10.60 1.99
CA VAL A 574 -14.37 9.81 0.78
C VAL A 574 -13.16 8.97 0.38
N THR A 575 -11.95 9.52 0.42
CA THR A 575 -10.74 8.78 0.03
C THR A 575 -10.34 7.71 1.06
N LYS A 576 -10.56 7.95 2.36
CA LYS A 576 -10.44 6.94 3.43
C LYS A 576 -11.39 5.76 3.13
N ALA A 577 -12.64 6.04 2.74
CA ALA A 577 -13.61 5.01 2.38
C ALA A 577 -13.24 4.24 1.10
N ASN A 578 -12.77 4.94 0.06
CA ASN A 578 -12.30 4.33 -1.19
C ASN A 578 -11.22 3.29 -0.92
N THR A 579 -10.24 3.63 -0.08
CA THR A 579 -9.15 2.73 0.28
C THR A 579 -9.62 1.52 1.09
N LYS A 580 -10.55 1.71 2.04
CA LYS A 580 -11.15 0.58 2.77
C LYS A 580 -11.90 -0.38 1.83
N GLY A 581 -12.69 0.17 0.91
CA GLY A 581 -13.36 -0.63 -0.12
C GLY A 581 -12.37 -1.37 -1.02
N TYR A 582 -11.27 -0.70 -1.37
CA TYR A 582 -10.18 -1.24 -2.18
C TYR A 582 -9.46 -2.40 -1.46
N SER A 583 -9.05 -2.24 -0.19
CA SER A 583 -8.44 -3.30 0.62
C SER A 583 -9.37 -4.49 0.84
N VAL A 584 -10.67 -4.25 1.10
CA VAL A 584 -11.65 -5.34 1.26
C VAL A 584 -11.85 -6.08 -0.07
N GLY A 585 -11.91 -5.33 -1.17
CA GLY A 585 -12.02 -5.91 -2.51
C GLY A 585 -10.83 -6.82 -2.79
N SER A 586 -9.62 -6.32 -2.61
CA SER A 586 -8.38 -7.04 -2.87
C SER A 586 -8.16 -8.24 -1.92
N ALA A 587 -8.43 -8.08 -0.63
CA ALA A 587 -8.35 -9.16 0.36
C ALA A 587 -9.28 -10.34 0.03
N LYS A 588 -10.44 -10.09 -0.59
CA LYS A 588 -11.34 -11.17 -1.05
C LYS A 588 -10.75 -11.97 -2.22
N PHE A 589 -10.03 -11.31 -3.14
CA PHE A 589 -9.26 -12.02 -4.15
C PHE A 589 -8.16 -12.86 -3.50
N SER A 590 -7.42 -12.28 -2.56
CA SER A 590 -6.32 -12.94 -1.84
C SER A 590 -6.76 -14.13 -0.99
N LEU A 591 -7.88 -14.02 -0.27
CA LEU A 591 -8.42 -15.11 0.53
C LEU A 591 -8.79 -16.32 -0.32
N LEU A 592 -9.37 -16.09 -1.51
CA LEU A 592 -9.63 -17.17 -2.46
C LEU A 592 -8.32 -17.87 -2.84
N PHE A 593 -7.23 -17.12 -3.05
CA PHE A 593 -5.92 -17.67 -3.39
C PHE A 593 -5.33 -18.47 -2.24
N ILE A 594 -5.36 -17.95 -1.02
CA ILE A 594 -4.82 -18.63 0.16
C ILE A 594 -5.60 -19.93 0.42
N ILE A 595 -6.93 -19.90 0.33
CA ILE A 595 -7.75 -21.12 0.50
C ILE A 595 -7.41 -22.15 -0.59
N GLN A 596 -7.21 -21.71 -1.83
CA GLN A 596 -6.86 -22.61 -2.94
C GLN A 596 -5.43 -23.16 -2.82
N CYS A 597 -4.47 -22.35 -2.37
CA CYS A 597 -3.11 -22.77 -2.06
C CYS A 597 -3.08 -23.75 -0.88
N LEU A 598 -3.94 -23.58 0.14
CA LEU A 598 -4.06 -24.51 1.28
C LEU A 598 -4.68 -25.86 0.89
N HIS A 599 -5.47 -25.90 -0.18
CA HIS A 599 -6.11 -27.12 -0.67
C HIS A 599 -5.21 -27.95 -1.61
N ARG A 600 -4.10 -27.38 -2.08
CA ARG A 600 -3.07 -28.06 -2.90
C ARG A 600 -1.87 -28.43 -2.05
#